data_AF-A0A090L240-F1
#
_entry.id   AF-A0A090L240-F1
#
_cell.length_a   1.000
_cell.length_b   1.000
_cell.length_c   1.000
_cell.angle_alpha   90.00
_cell.angle_beta   90.00
_cell.angle_gamma   90.00
#
_symmetry.space_group_name_H-M   'P 1'
#
loop_
_entity.id
_entity.type
_entity.pdbx_description
1 polymer ?
#
loop_
_entity_poly.entity_id
_entity_poly.type
_entity_poly.pdbx_seq_one_letter_code
_entity_poly.pdbx_strand_id
1 'polypeptide(L)'
;MINSNKYNYIIIILFIGIIFIPLFETKLYFDKSFFGKNISKRQTVVSSNANSTGQGDKVDTNAEAEHYKNSEGIIGVNTSSSGDATGSGQTGVNNQAYGSVGDKEIGSIGNAGALGADSESHSNINAGIHGDKWAVESFQHSKGQGAGDTGAASNGVIEMSNGSVSSPYSSNNTKSSAGATGSLSSSSEIVSSQVLTWDAILLQLVGSAVAQGLFNAQANVDLKAGNANNGVEMNGIVSGDNLNGGLVNAQVNGNAVMNNSNHELLGNMYGSVNGTGTSNLVGASNLQSNSSGISNSIQSFGDAKVHSDGHNQITLNSNTNTTNAQNIDGNYGNLIVNSTATGKNSSMTLSGGLKGNTGNDTTIALGDGNIQSQGSDSSNSSMVVQSNFNPQGDGSLIVNGDGQALSSSGNPGTLNMVSNGNVSNSNGVLNLGTASGSGSAAGDKVNITGNNFLNINTLGASGNSYMGSQAEGTGNSSASSQANLSINDGNGPPRESSAQGVVSATGDKSKATSYSVVTDNNGVQSLINQQTASSSGKGSSSASASNSAILKKK
;
A
#
# COMPACT_ATOMS: atom_id res chain seq x y z
N MET A 1 24.12 -46.00 -31.42
CA MET A 1 22.72 -45.78 -31.84
C MET A 1 22.04 -44.93 -30.77
N ILE A 2 21.58 -43.73 -31.16
CA ILE A 2 20.65 -42.82 -30.46
C ILE A 2 21.19 -42.32 -29.10
N ASN A 3 21.84 -41.17 -28.91
CA ASN A 3 21.67 -39.79 -29.40
C ASN A 3 20.28 -39.15 -29.25
N SER A 4 20.23 -38.16 -28.37
CA SER A 4 19.26 -37.06 -28.21
C SER A 4 17.88 -37.40 -27.64
N ASN A 5 17.62 -36.91 -26.42
CA ASN A 5 16.28 -36.47 -26.00
C ASN A 5 16.36 -35.48 -24.82
N LYS A 6 17.13 -34.40 -25.00
CA LYS A 6 17.14 -33.25 -24.07
C LYS A 6 16.36 -32.03 -24.59
N TYR A 7 15.51 -32.18 -25.61
CA TYR A 7 14.80 -31.07 -26.24
C TYR A 7 13.28 -31.03 -26.06
N ASN A 8 12.67 -31.93 -25.28
CA ASN A 8 11.20 -32.01 -25.20
C ASN A 8 10.54 -31.45 -23.92
N TYR A 9 11.29 -30.88 -22.98
CA TYR A 9 10.68 -30.19 -21.81
C TYR A 9 10.70 -28.66 -21.90
N ILE A 10 11.46 -28.07 -22.84
CA ILE A 10 11.45 -26.63 -23.09
C ILE A 10 10.33 -26.21 -24.07
N ILE A 11 9.85 -27.12 -24.91
CA ILE A 11 8.82 -26.82 -25.92
C ILE A 11 7.40 -26.82 -25.31
N ILE A 12 7.15 -27.54 -24.21
CA ILE A 12 5.82 -27.56 -23.57
C ILE A 12 5.62 -26.35 -22.65
N ILE A 13 6.68 -25.80 -22.05
CA ILE A 13 6.59 -24.56 -21.25
C ILE A 13 6.51 -23.32 -22.16
N LEU A 14 7.06 -23.36 -23.38
CA LEU A 14 6.90 -22.28 -24.36
C LEU A 14 5.48 -22.21 -24.97
N PHE A 15 4.72 -23.31 -24.94
CA PHE A 15 3.35 -23.36 -25.49
C PHE A 15 2.26 -22.94 -24.48
N ILE A 16 2.58 -22.82 -23.19
CA ILE A 16 1.67 -22.28 -22.17
C ILE A 16 1.85 -20.75 -22.02
N GLY A 17 3.00 -20.20 -22.43
CA GLY A 17 3.26 -18.76 -22.43
C GLY A 17 2.76 -17.97 -23.65
N ILE A 18 2.05 -18.60 -24.60
CA ILE A 18 1.62 -17.97 -25.86
C ILE A 18 0.08 -17.87 -26.00
N ILE A 19 -0.69 -18.34 -25.01
CA ILE A 19 -2.17 -18.28 -25.07
C ILE A 19 -2.79 -17.11 -24.30
N PHE A 20 -2.00 -16.25 -23.65
CA PHE A 20 -2.51 -14.99 -23.08
C PHE A 20 -1.80 -13.76 -23.65
N ILE A 21 -2.50 -13.12 -24.61
CA ILE A 21 -2.37 -11.72 -25.09
C ILE A 21 -1.19 -11.50 -26.10
N PRO A 22 -1.49 -11.13 -27.37
CA PRO A 22 -2.34 -9.99 -27.73
C PRO A 22 -3.37 -10.28 -28.83
N LEU A 23 -4.66 -10.20 -28.49
CA LEU A 23 -5.74 -10.00 -29.47
C LEU A 23 -6.10 -8.51 -29.65
N PHE A 24 -5.20 -7.61 -29.26
CA PHE A 24 -5.35 -6.16 -29.43
C PHE A 24 -4.25 -5.57 -30.33
N GLU A 25 -4.10 -6.10 -31.55
CA GLU A 25 -3.41 -5.37 -32.62
C GLU A 25 -4.12 -5.63 -33.96
N THR A 26 -5.25 -4.95 -34.17
CA THR A 26 -5.65 -4.53 -35.52
C THR A 26 -5.60 -3.00 -35.56
N LYS A 27 -4.39 -2.48 -35.81
CA LYS A 27 -4.23 -1.12 -36.34
C LYS A 27 -4.89 -1.06 -37.71
N LEU A 28 -6.11 -0.55 -37.78
CA LEU A 28 -6.65 -0.01 -39.03
C LEU A 28 -5.91 1.29 -39.31
N TYR A 29 -4.85 1.19 -40.11
CA TYR A 29 -4.15 2.31 -40.71
C TYR A 29 -5.11 3.03 -41.68
N PHE A 30 -5.53 4.25 -41.36
CA PHE A 30 -5.95 5.20 -42.39
C PHE A 30 -4.76 6.10 -42.69
N ASP A 31 -4.09 5.82 -43.81
CA ASP A 31 -2.99 6.62 -44.32
C ASP A 31 -3.53 7.95 -44.86
N LYS A 32 -3.34 9.03 -44.10
CA LYS A 32 -3.77 10.38 -44.48
C LYS A 32 -2.64 11.04 -45.28
N SER A 33 -2.57 10.71 -46.57
CA SER A 33 -1.65 11.38 -47.49
C SER A 33 -2.01 12.87 -47.63
N PHE A 34 -1.01 13.70 -47.38
CA PHE A 34 -0.99 15.15 -47.55
C PHE A 34 -1.38 15.53 -48.99
N PHE A 35 -2.50 16.22 -49.17
CA PHE A 35 -2.67 17.17 -50.27
C PHE A 35 -3.34 18.44 -49.75
N GLY A 36 -2.56 19.52 -49.73
CA GLY A 36 -3.00 20.86 -49.38
C GLY A 36 -4.13 21.32 -50.31
N LYS A 37 -5.32 21.38 -49.74
CA LYS A 37 -6.43 22.15 -50.26
C LYS A 37 -7.32 22.44 -49.06
N ASN A 38 -7.53 23.72 -48.73
CA ASN A 38 -8.58 24.16 -47.80
C ASN A 38 -9.94 23.78 -48.40
N ILE A 39 -10.27 22.50 -48.31
CA ILE A 39 -11.61 21.99 -48.50
C ILE A 39 -12.21 22.06 -47.10
N SER A 40 -13.01 23.08 -46.82
CA SER A 40 -13.99 22.94 -45.74
C SER A 40 -14.67 21.61 -45.96
N LYS A 41 -14.51 20.68 -45.03
CA LYS A 41 -15.10 19.35 -45.08
C LYS A 41 -16.61 19.56 -45.13
N ARG A 42 -17.20 19.61 -46.32
CA ARG A 42 -18.66 19.83 -46.50
C ARG A 42 -19.46 18.57 -46.18
N GLN A 43 -18.79 17.44 -45.95
CA GLN A 43 -19.42 16.17 -45.60
C GLN A 43 -19.38 15.98 -44.09
N THR A 44 -20.58 15.91 -43.50
CA THR A 44 -20.78 15.36 -42.17
C THR A 44 -20.63 13.85 -42.22
N VAL A 45 -19.87 13.27 -41.27
CA VAL A 45 -19.64 11.82 -41.18
C VAL A 45 -19.94 11.37 -39.76
N VAL A 46 -20.66 10.25 -39.62
CA VAL A 46 -20.88 9.56 -38.35
C VAL A 46 -20.58 8.08 -38.50
N SER A 47 -20.05 7.48 -37.44
CA SER A 47 -19.91 6.03 -37.31
C SER A 47 -19.91 5.64 -35.84
N SER A 48 -20.54 4.53 -35.51
CA SER A 48 -20.46 3.88 -34.21
C SER A 48 -20.26 2.38 -34.40
N ASN A 49 -19.57 1.75 -33.45
CA ASN A 49 -19.30 0.32 -33.43
C ASN A 49 -19.36 -0.19 -32.00
N ALA A 50 -20.04 -1.32 -31.77
CA ALA A 50 -20.17 -1.98 -30.48
C ALA A 50 -19.89 -3.48 -30.66
N ASN A 51 -19.03 -4.06 -29.82
CA ASN A 51 -18.72 -5.48 -29.81
C ASN A 51 -18.67 -6.00 -28.37
N SER A 52 -19.19 -7.21 -28.13
CA SER A 52 -19.21 -7.85 -26.80
C SER A 52 -18.95 -9.36 -26.92
N THR A 53 -18.20 -9.92 -25.98
CA THR A 53 -17.78 -11.32 -25.98
C THR A 53 -17.94 -11.95 -24.59
N GLY A 54 -18.40 -13.20 -24.53
CA GLY A 54 -18.49 -14.03 -23.32
C GLY A 54 -18.69 -15.51 -23.68
N GLN A 55 -18.22 -16.43 -22.85
CA GLN A 55 -18.25 -17.89 -23.10
C GLN A 55 -19.25 -18.57 -22.16
N GLY A 56 -20.46 -18.87 -22.68
CA GLY A 56 -21.56 -19.41 -21.86
C GLY A 56 -22.48 -18.33 -21.27
N ASP A 57 -22.40 -17.12 -21.81
CA ASP A 57 -22.75 -15.86 -21.15
C ASP A 57 -23.87 -15.09 -21.87
N LYS A 58 -24.46 -14.07 -21.21
CA LYS A 58 -25.38 -13.11 -21.85
C LYS A 58 -24.55 -11.95 -22.43
N VAL A 59 -24.73 -11.66 -23.72
CA VAL A 59 -24.06 -10.56 -24.42
C VAL A 59 -25.08 -9.68 -25.16
N ASP A 60 -25.05 -8.37 -24.93
CA ASP A 60 -25.91 -7.38 -25.58
C ASP A 60 -25.04 -6.25 -26.17
N THR A 61 -25.36 -5.76 -27.38
CA THR A 61 -24.68 -4.62 -28.01
C THR A 61 -25.69 -3.69 -28.69
N ASN A 62 -25.42 -2.38 -28.65
CA ASN A 62 -26.15 -1.37 -29.42
C ASN A 62 -25.17 -0.32 -29.96
N ALA A 63 -25.38 0.11 -31.20
CA ALA A 63 -24.61 1.18 -31.83
C ALA A 63 -25.53 2.03 -32.70
N GLU A 64 -25.62 3.33 -32.41
CA GLU A 64 -26.47 4.26 -33.14
C GLU A 64 -25.63 5.40 -33.72
N ALA A 65 -26.00 5.86 -34.90
CA ALA A 65 -25.31 6.96 -35.58
C ALA A 65 -26.33 7.78 -36.39
N GLU A 66 -26.53 9.03 -35.97
CA GLU A 66 -27.57 9.90 -36.50
C GLU A 66 -27.02 11.22 -37.00
N HIS A 67 -27.58 11.70 -38.11
CA HIS A 67 -27.49 13.09 -38.54
C HIS A 67 -28.86 13.72 -38.35
N TYR A 68 -28.91 14.92 -37.80
CA TYR A 68 -30.15 15.67 -37.69
C TYR A 68 -29.95 17.13 -38.11
N LYS A 69 -31.06 17.76 -38.47
CA LYS A 69 -31.15 19.20 -38.72
C LYS A 69 -32.27 19.76 -37.84
N ASN A 70 -31.96 20.66 -36.93
CA ASN A 70 -32.97 21.23 -36.04
C ASN A 70 -33.84 22.27 -36.76
N SER A 71 -34.87 22.78 -36.08
CA SER A 71 -35.79 23.82 -36.59
C SER A 71 -35.09 25.13 -36.96
N GLU A 72 -33.88 25.37 -36.42
CA GLU A 72 -33.03 26.53 -36.70
C GLU A 72 -32.09 26.29 -37.90
N GLY A 73 -32.11 25.10 -38.48
CA GLY A 73 -31.31 24.72 -39.64
C GLY A 73 -29.88 24.27 -39.32
N ILE A 74 -29.53 24.12 -38.05
CA ILE A 74 -28.23 23.63 -37.58
C ILE A 74 -28.14 22.13 -37.85
N ILE A 75 -27.06 21.72 -38.52
CA ILE A 75 -26.72 20.31 -38.72
C ILE A 75 -25.96 19.82 -37.50
N GLY A 76 -26.35 18.66 -36.98
CA GLY A 76 -25.67 18.01 -35.87
C GLY A 76 -25.55 16.51 -36.06
N VAL A 77 -24.73 15.91 -35.20
CA VAL A 77 -24.50 14.47 -35.17
C VAL A 77 -24.67 13.94 -33.76
N ASN A 78 -25.17 12.71 -33.65
CA ASN A 78 -25.20 11.95 -32.41
C ASN A 78 -24.70 10.53 -32.71
N THR A 79 -23.78 10.01 -31.90
CA THR A 79 -23.30 8.64 -31.98
C THR A 79 -23.26 8.02 -30.59
N SER A 80 -23.76 6.80 -30.48
CA SER A 80 -23.75 6.03 -29.24
C SER A 80 -23.22 4.62 -29.50
N SER A 81 -22.58 4.05 -28.48
CA SER A 81 -22.13 2.66 -28.49
C SER A 81 -22.14 2.08 -27.08
N SER A 82 -22.89 1.00 -26.89
CA SER A 82 -23.06 0.31 -25.60
C SER A 82 -22.88 -1.19 -25.77
N GLY A 83 -22.30 -1.85 -24.77
CA GLY A 83 -22.15 -3.30 -24.73
C GLY A 83 -22.14 -3.84 -23.30
N ASP A 84 -22.69 -5.03 -23.13
CA ASP A 84 -22.87 -5.72 -21.85
C ASP A 84 -22.47 -7.20 -21.99
N ALA A 85 -21.70 -7.72 -21.04
CA ALA A 85 -21.29 -9.12 -21.00
C ALA A 85 -21.17 -9.64 -19.55
N THR A 86 -21.94 -10.67 -19.20
CA THR A 86 -22.04 -11.25 -17.84
C THR A 86 -21.87 -12.77 -17.85
N GLY A 87 -21.02 -13.34 -16.99
CA GLY A 87 -20.64 -14.74 -17.10
C GLY A 87 -19.64 -15.32 -16.10
N SER A 88 -19.59 -16.65 -15.94
CA SER A 88 -18.66 -17.34 -15.03
C SER A 88 -17.23 -17.50 -15.56
N GLY A 89 -16.97 -17.01 -16.77
CA GLY A 89 -15.69 -17.06 -17.46
C GLY A 89 -15.12 -15.67 -17.70
N GLN A 90 -14.30 -15.49 -18.72
CA GLN A 90 -13.81 -14.16 -19.09
C GLN A 90 -14.87 -13.40 -19.92
N THR A 91 -15.18 -12.16 -19.55
CA THR A 91 -16.10 -11.27 -20.30
C THR A 91 -15.36 -10.05 -20.87
N GLY A 92 -15.92 -9.45 -21.92
CA GLY A 92 -15.34 -8.22 -22.50
C GLY A 92 -16.25 -7.45 -23.45
N VAL A 93 -16.05 -6.13 -23.49
CA VAL A 93 -16.77 -5.16 -24.33
C VAL A 93 -15.79 -4.18 -24.99
N ASN A 94 -16.02 -3.86 -26.27
CA ASN A 94 -15.26 -2.86 -27.03
C ASN A 94 -16.22 -1.96 -27.82
N ASN A 95 -16.24 -0.68 -27.47
CA ASN A 95 -17.11 0.32 -28.07
C ASN A 95 -16.30 1.49 -28.65
N GLN A 96 -16.79 2.01 -29.78
CA GLN A 96 -16.19 3.14 -30.48
C GLN A 96 -17.29 4.05 -31.07
N ALA A 97 -17.07 5.36 -31.02
CA ALA A 97 -17.96 6.35 -31.62
C ALA A 97 -17.15 7.47 -32.28
N TYR A 98 -17.61 7.95 -33.44
CA TYR A 98 -17.00 9.07 -34.18
C TYR A 98 -18.07 9.92 -34.86
N GLY A 99 -17.92 11.24 -34.81
CA GLY A 99 -18.81 12.20 -35.46
C GLY A 99 -18.06 13.41 -35.98
N SER A 100 -18.55 14.00 -37.08
CA SER A 100 -18.01 15.24 -37.64
C SER A 100 -19.06 16.13 -38.28
N VAL A 101 -18.95 17.44 -38.03
CA VAL A 101 -19.76 18.50 -38.66
C VAL A 101 -18.85 19.65 -39.07
N GLY A 102 -18.64 19.83 -40.37
CA GLY A 102 -17.66 20.81 -40.86
C GLY A 102 -16.25 20.44 -40.43
N ASP A 103 -15.56 21.38 -39.78
CA ASP A 103 -14.20 21.17 -39.25
C ASP A 103 -14.20 20.56 -37.83
N LYS A 104 -15.36 20.39 -37.20
CA LYS A 104 -15.50 19.85 -35.84
C LYS A 104 -15.55 18.33 -35.88
N GLU A 105 -14.69 17.67 -35.12
CA GLU A 105 -14.65 16.20 -35.00
C GLU A 105 -14.66 15.78 -33.52
N ILE A 106 -15.33 14.66 -33.24
CA ILE A 106 -15.40 14.01 -31.94
C ILE A 106 -15.10 12.51 -32.10
N GLY A 107 -14.39 11.92 -31.15
CA GLY A 107 -14.03 10.51 -31.15
C GLY A 107 -13.95 9.92 -29.74
N SER A 108 -14.32 8.65 -29.60
CA SER A 108 -14.18 7.94 -28.33
C SER A 108 -14.01 6.43 -28.50
N ILE A 109 -13.25 5.84 -27.56
CA ILE A 109 -13.09 4.39 -27.37
C ILE A 109 -13.38 4.10 -25.90
N GLY A 110 -14.08 3.00 -25.63
CA GLY A 110 -14.36 2.53 -24.28
C GLY A 110 -14.40 1.01 -24.21
N ASN A 111 -13.39 0.43 -23.56
CA ASN A 111 -13.19 -1.01 -23.44
C ASN A 111 -13.24 -1.45 -21.98
N ALA A 112 -13.87 -2.58 -21.72
CA ALA A 112 -14.00 -3.19 -20.40
C ALA A 112 -13.85 -4.71 -20.46
N GLY A 113 -13.31 -5.30 -19.40
CA GLY A 113 -13.09 -6.73 -19.30
C GLY A 113 -13.02 -7.22 -17.86
N ALA A 114 -13.50 -8.42 -17.61
CA ALA A 114 -13.49 -9.05 -16.29
C ALA A 114 -13.15 -10.55 -16.30
N LEU A 115 -12.74 -11.04 -15.14
CA LEU A 115 -12.29 -12.40 -14.85
C LEU A 115 -12.74 -12.85 -13.45
N GLY A 116 -13.01 -14.15 -13.28
CA GLY A 116 -13.29 -14.77 -11.98
C GLY A 116 -14.79 -14.96 -11.73
N ALA A 117 -15.20 -15.42 -10.55
CA ALA A 117 -16.51 -16.03 -10.34
C ALA A 117 -17.68 -15.08 -9.91
N ASP A 118 -18.37 -14.34 -10.78
CA ASP A 118 -18.64 -14.59 -12.20
C ASP A 118 -18.71 -13.25 -12.96
N SER A 119 -17.52 -12.77 -13.32
CA SER A 119 -17.15 -11.68 -14.24
C SER A 119 -18.24 -10.81 -14.84
N GLU A 120 -17.95 -9.53 -14.94
CA GLU A 120 -18.86 -8.57 -15.53
C GLU A 120 -18.11 -7.42 -16.19
N SER A 121 -18.58 -7.05 -17.39
CA SER A 121 -17.97 -6.05 -18.27
C SER A 121 -19.00 -5.05 -18.72
N HIS A 122 -18.55 -3.81 -18.88
CA HIS A 122 -19.40 -2.76 -19.36
C HIS A 122 -18.57 -1.60 -19.90
N SER A 123 -19.03 -1.05 -20.99
CA SER A 123 -18.60 0.20 -21.61
C SER A 123 -19.82 1.11 -21.71
N ASN A 124 -19.68 2.41 -21.97
CA ASN A 124 -20.75 3.20 -22.59
C ASN A 124 -20.19 4.50 -23.15
N ILE A 125 -20.64 4.90 -24.34
CA ILE A 125 -20.18 6.08 -25.08
C ILE A 125 -21.37 6.81 -25.66
N ASN A 126 -21.48 8.11 -25.38
CA ASN A 126 -22.36 9.06 -26.06
C ASN A 126 -21.52 10.22 -26.56
N ALA A 127 -21.68 10.59 -27.83
CA ALA A 127 -20.88 11.62 -28.45
C ALA A 127 -21.75 12.43 -29.43
N GLY A 128 -21.72 13.76 -29.34
CA GLY A 128 -22.55 14.59 -30.21
C GLY A 128 -21.98 15.98 -30.52
N ILE A 129 -22.40 16.51 -31.68
CA ILE A 129 -22.18 17.90 -32.09
C ILE A 129 -23.54 18.54 -32.32
N HIS A 130 -23.84 19.59 -31.56
CA HIS A 130 -25.06 20.38 -31.58
C HIS A 130 -24.70 21.86 -31.79
N GLY A 131 -24.52 22.27 -33.05
CA GLY A 131 -24.07 23.62 -33.38
C GLY A 131 -22.66 23.90 -32.85
N ASP A 132 -22.53 24.86 -31.93
CA ASP A 132 -21.27 25.20 -31.27
C ASP A 132 -20.99 24.40 -30.00
N LYS A 133 -21.92 23.55 -29.58
CA LYS A 133 -21.72 22.64 -28.46
C LYS A 133 -21.33 21.27 -28.97
N TRP A 134 -20.26 20.71 -28.46
CA TRP A 134 -19.94 19.30 -28.69
C TRP A 134 -19.40 18.67 -27.42
N ALA A 135 -19.80 17.42 -27.20
CA ALA A 135 -19.52 16.69 -25.98
C ALA A 135 -19.22 15.23 -26.33
N VAL A 136 -18.34 14.62 -25.55
CA VAL A 136 -18.06 13.19 -25.56
C VAL A 136 -18.12 12.71 -24.12
N GLU A 137 -18.87 11.66 -23.87
CA GLU A 137 -18.96 10.98 -22.59
C GLU A 137 -18.46 9.54 -22.80
N SER A 138 -17.51 9.04 -22.01
CA SER A 138 -17.29 7.60 -21.99
C SER A 138 -16.90 7.01 -20.64
N PHE A 139 -17.83 6.21 -20.16
CA PHE A 139 -17.79 5.29 -19.05
C PHE A 139 -17.17 3.94 -19.47
N GLN A 140 -16.62 3.19 -18.52
CA GLN A 140 -16.42 1.75 -18.53
C GLN A 140 -16.50 1.23 -17.09
N HIS A 141 -16.99 0.01 -16.87
CA HIS A 141 -17.08 -0.66 -15.58
C HIS A 141 -16.71 -2.13 -15.79
N SER A 142 -16.05 -2.76 -14.84
CA SER A 142 -15.82 -4.21 -14.90
C SER A 142 -15.72 -4.77 -13.49
N LYS A 143 -15.94 -6.07 -13.33
CA LYS A 143 -16.11 -6.69 -12.01
C LYS A 143 -15.75 -8.16 -12.07
N GLY A 144 -15.02 -8.69 -11.11
CA GLY A 144 -14.97 -10.10 -10.79
C GLY A 144 -15.40 -10.31 -9.34
N GLN A 145 -16.04 -11.43 -9.04
CA GLN A 145 -16.50 -11.80 -7.70
C GLN A 145 -16.08 -13.25 -7.43
N GLY A 146 -16.19 -13.76 -6.21
CA GLY A 146 -16.14 -15.20 -5.92
C GLY A 146 -14.81 -15.97 -6.10
N ALA A 147 -14.66 -17.00 -5.26
CA ALA A 147 -13.39 -17.63 -4.89
C ALA A 147 -12.40 -17.96 -6.03
N GLY A 148 -11.12 -17.79 -5.71
CA GLY A 148 -10.01 -17.93 -6.66
C GLY A 148 -9.52 -16.56 -7.11
N ASP A 149 -9.06 -16.49 -8.35
CA ASP A 149 -8.56 -15.25 -8.96
C ASP A 149 -9.70 -14.47 -9.63
N THR A 150 -9.83 -13.21 -9.27
CA THR A 150 -10.78 -12.26 -9.85
C THR A 150 -10.05 -11.03 -10.38
N GLY A 151 -10.57 -10.47 -11.48
CA GLY A 151 -9.94 -9.35 -12.15
C GLY A 151 -10.92 -8.47 -12.89
N ALA A 152 -10.56 -7.20 -13.03
CA ALA A 152 -11.32 -6.19 -13.75
C ALA A 152 -10.35 -5.21 -14.42
N ALA A 153 -10.59 -4.84 -15.68
CA ALA A 153 -9.74 -3.91 -16.41
C ALA A 153 -10.54 -3.08 -17.41
N SER A 154 -10.17 -1.80 -17.57
CA SER A 154 -10.77 -0.90 -18.55
C SER A 154 -9.74 0.01 -19.23
N ASN A 155 -10.06 0.42 -20.46
CA ASN A 155 -9.31 1.42 -21.20
C ASN A 155 -10.25 2.34 -21.98
N GLY A 156 -10.04 3.65 -21.93
CA GLY A 156 -10.82 4.59 -22.71
C GLY A 156 -10.03 5.79 -23.25
N VAL A 157 -10.57 6.35 -24.34
CA VAL A 157 -10.04 7.48 -25.11
C VAL A 157 -11.20 8.43 -25.41
N ILE A 158 -10.98 9.72 -25.25
CA ILE A 158 -11.90 10.81 -25.61
C ILE A 158 -11.12 11.90 -26.33
N GLU A 159 -11.52 12.21 -27.57
CA GLU A 159 -10.79 13.14 -28.44
C GLU A 159 -11.74 14.11 -29.13
N MET A 160 -11.26 15.35 -29.32
CA MET A 160 -11.97 16.40 -30.05
C MET A 160 -11.01 17.24 -30.89
N SER A 161 -11.45 17.66 -32.06
CA SER A 161 -10.69 18.58 -32.91
C SER A 161 -11.58 19.62 -33.59
N ASN A 162 -10.99 20.75 -33.93
CA ASN A 162 -11.56 21.78 -34.80
C ASN A 162 -10.53 22.13 -35.88
N GLY A 163 -10.71 21.56 -37.08
CA GLY A 163 -9.77 21.67 -38.19
C GLY A 163 -8.46 20.96 -37.87
N SER A 164 -7.34 21.70 -37.85
CA SER A 164 -6.02 21.18 -37.50
C SER A 164 -5.68 21.30 -36.01
N VAL A 165 -6.61 21.75 -35.17
CA VAL A 165 -6.39 22.01 -33.75
C VAL A 165 -7.08 20.94 -32.92
N SER A 166 -6.30 20.11 -32.22
CA SER A 166 -6.83 19.18 -31.21
C SER A 166 -7.16 19.94 -29.93
N SER A 167 -8.23 19.51 -29.23
CA SER A 167 -8.53 20.03 -27.90
C SER A 167 -7.36 19.72 -26.95
N PRO A 168 -6.88 20.70 -26.16
CA PRO A 168 -5.82 20.47 -25.16
C PRO A 168 -6.27 19.52 -24.03
N TYR A 169 -7.57 19.26 -23.96
CA TYR A 169 -8.20 18.40 -22.96
C TYR A 169 -8.42 16.96 -23.46
N SER A 170 -8.11 16.65 -24.72
CA SER A 170 -8.23 15.28 -25.24
C SER A 170 -7.42 14.30 -24.40
N SER A 171 -8.03 13.18 -23.99
CA SER A 171 -7.40 12.12 -23.19
C SER A 171 -7.26 10.86 -24.04
N ASN A 172 -6.03 10.37 -24.21
CA ASN A 172 -5.73 9.23 -25.07
C ASN A 172 -5.30 7.96 -24.32
N ASN A 173 -5.37 7.93 -22.98
CA ASN A 173 -4.81 6.83 -22.19
C ASN A 173 -5.41 6.73 -20.77
N THR A 174 -6.74 6.70 -20.64
CA THR A 174 -7.38 6.33 -19.37
C THR A 174 -7.32 4.81 -19.24
N LYS A 175 -6.62 4.31 -18.21
CA LYS A 175 -6.43 2.88 -17.90
C LYS A 175 -6.82 2.62 -16.47
N SER A 176 -7.46 1.50 -16.22
CA SER A 176 -7.77 1.07 -14.87
C SER A 176 -7.66 -0.45 -14.79
N SER A 177 -7.16 -0.99 -13.67
CA SER A 177 -7.29 -2.40 -13.32
C SER A 177 -7.49 -2.63 -11.81
N ALA A 178 -8.17 -3.72 -11.46
CA ALA A 178 -8.28 -4.26 -10.11
C ALA A 178 -8.11 -5.79 -10.13
N GLY A 179 -7.41 -6.36 -9.14
CA GLY A 179 -7.13 -7.79 -9.03
C GLY A 179 -7.27 -8.28 -7.58
N ALA A 180 -7.89 -9.45 -7.38
CA ALA A 180 -8.05 -10.05 -6.06
C ALA A 180 -7.97 -11.57 -6.11
N THR A 181 -7.19 -12.15 -5.20
CA THR A 181 -6.95 -13.60 -5.07
C THR A 181 -7.22 -14.03 -3.65
N GLY A 182 -8.16 -14.95 -3.45
CA GLY A 182 -8.52 -15.48 -2.14
C GLY A 182 -9.30 -16.78 -2.21
N SER A 183 -8.97 -17.74 -1.34
CA SER A 183 -9.60 -19.07 -1.36
C SER A 183 -11.01 -19.11 -0.74
N LEU A 184 -11.38 -18.10 0.06
CA LEU A 184 -12.67 -18.01 0.73
C LEU A 184 -13.60 -17.03 0.00
N SER A 185 -13.06 -15.87 -0.37
CA SER A 185 -13.74 -14.89 -1.21
C SER A 185 -12.72 -14.03 -1.94
N SER A 186 -13.03 -13.63 -3.15
CA SER A 186 -12.30 -12.60 -3.89
C SER A 186 -13.31 -11.70 -4.60
N SER A 187 -12.95 -10.44 -4.79
CA SER A 187 -13.76 -9.48 -5.53
C SER A 187 -12.83 -8.40 -6.06
N SER A 188 -13.03 -8.03 -7.31
CA SER A 188 -12.34 -6.93 -7.97
C SER A 188 -13.36 -6.13 -8.74
N GLU A 189 -13.45 -4.85 -8.51
CA GLU A 189 -14.36 -3.97 -9.24
C GLU A 189 -13.64 -2.68 -9.63
N ILE A 190 -14.05 -2.13 -10.76
CA ILE A 190 -13.44 -0.98 -11.40
C ILE A 190 -14.51 -0.16 -12.10
N VAL A 191 -14.43 1.16 -12.09
CA VAL A 191 -15.17 2.01 -13.02
C VAL A 191 -14.27 3.16 -13.45
N SER A 192 -14.32 3.52 -14.72
CA SER A 192 -13.64 4.69 -15.30
C SER A 192 -14.67 5.51 -16.06
N SER A 193 -14.82 6.80 -15.75
CA SER A 193 -15.78 7.71 -16.37
C SER A 193 -15.06 8.95 -16.89
N GLN A 194 -15.44 9.40 -18.08
CA GLN A 194 -14.77 10.45 -18.83
C GLN A 194 -15.81 11.37 -19.47
N VAL A 195 -15.64 12.68 -19.35
CA VAL A 195 -16.46 13.67 -20.04
C VAL A 195 -15.53 14.71 -20.64
N LEU A 196 -15.70 14.95 -21.93
CA LEU A 196 -14.95 15.94 -22.68
C LEU A 196 -15.92 16.95 -23.29
N THR A 197 -15.57 18.21 -23.17
CA THR A 197 -16.11 19.31 -23.95
C THR A 197 -14.94 20.08 -24.55
N TRP A 198 -15.21 21.10 -25.36
CA TRP A 198 -14.13 21.94 -25.88
C TRP A 198 -13.31 22.64 -24.77
N ASP A 199 -14.00 23.06 -23.70
CA ASP A 199 -13.42 23.91 -22.65
C ASP A 199 -13.04 23.15 -21.37
N ALA A 200 -13.41 21.87 -21.27
CA ALA A 200 -13.18 21.11 -20.05
C ALA A 200 -13.09 19.60 -20.25
N ILE A 201 -12.36 18.96 -19.34
CA ILE A 201 -12.33 17.51 -19.14
C ILE A 201 -12.64 17.17 -17.68
N LEU A 202 -13.46 16.14 -17.50
CA LEU A 202 -13.70 15.47 -16.23
C LEU A 202 -13.36 13.98 -16.38
N LEU A 203 -12.45 13.48 -15.56
CA LEU A 203 -12.16 12.06 -15.43
C LEU A 203 -12.44 11.62 -13.98
N GLN A 204 -13.04 10.45 -13.83
CA GLN A 204 -13.27 9.81 -12.54
C GLN A 204 -12.93 8.33 -12.66
N LEU A 205 -11.94 7.89 -11.87
CA LEU A 205 -11.48 6.51 -11.82
C LEU A 205 -11.74 5.97 -10.42
N VAL A 206 -12.35 4.80 -10.32
CA VAL A 206 -12.62 4.11 -9.06
C VAL A 206 -12.17 2.66 -9.21
N GLY A 207 -11.40 2.16 -8.25
CA GLY A 207 -10.99 0.77 -8.18
C GLY A 207 -11.14 0.23 -6.77
N SER A 208 -11.56 -1.02 -6.66
CA SER A 208 -11.76 -1.74 -5.41
C SER A 208 -11.34 -3.19 -5.61
N ALA A 209 -10.51 -3.71 -4.73
CA ALA A 209 -10.12 -5.11 -4.70
C ALA A 209 -10.19 -5.59 -3.24
N VAL A 210 -10.86 -6.72 -3.01
CA VAL A 210 -11.02 -7.33 -1.69
C VAL A 210 -10.83 -8.83 -1.83
N ALA A 211 -9.98 -9.41 -0.98
CA ALA A 211 -9.74 -10.83 -0.93
C ALA A 211 -9.70 -11.36 0.50
N GLN A 212 -10.17 -12.58 0.66
CA GLN A 212 -10.08 -13.37 1.87
C GLN A 212 -9.69 -14.80 1.49
N GLY A 213 -8.73 -15.36 2.20
CA GLY A 213 -8.30 -16.73 1.97
C GLY A 213 -7.74 -17.40 3.20
N LEU A 214 -7.68 -18.72 3.11
CA LEU A 214 -6.87 -19.55 3.97
C LEU A 214 -5.46 -19.55 3.39
N PHE A 215 -4.46 -19.43 4.25
CA PHE A 215 -3.03 -19.38 3.90
C PHE A 215 -2.57 -18.14 3.14
N ASN A 216 -3.35 -17.57 2.21
CA ASN A 216 -2.98 -16.34 1.53
C ASN A 216 -4.20 -15.55 1.03
N ALA A 217 -4.02 -14.25 0.85
CA ALA A 217 -4.92 -13.39 0.10
C ALA A 217 -4.16 -12.18 -0.46
N GLN A 218 -4.57 -11.70 -1.63
CA GLN A 218 -3.99 -10.52 -2.28
C GLN A 218 -5.09 -9.66 -2.91
N ALA A 219 -4.91 -8.34 -2.85
CA ALA A 219 -5.74 -7.36 -3.53
C ALA A 219 -4.85 -6.26 -4.14
N ASN A 220 -5.16 -5.79 -5.35
CA ASN A 220 -4.44 -4.71 -6.02
C ASN A 220 -5.34 -3.85 -6.91
N VAL A 221 -4.96 -2.59 -7.08
CA VAL A 221 -5.61 -1.59 -7.95
C VAL A 221 -4.54 -0.75 -8.66
N ASP A 222 -4.75 -0.42 -9.93
CA ASP A 222 -3.94 0.51 -10.74
C ASP A 222 -4.89 1.39 -11.56
N LEU A 223 -4.91 2.69 -11.31
CA LEU A 223 -5.74 3.68 -11.99
C LEU A 223 -4.85 4.77 -12.60
N LYS A 224 -4.99 5.03 -13.89
CA LYS A 224 -4.19 6.01 -14.64
C LYS A 224 -5.06 6.78 -15.60
N ALA A 225 -4.97 8.10 -15.61
CA ALA A 225 -5.65 8.91 -16.61
C ALA A 225 -4.97 10.25 -16.84
N GLY A 226 -5.30 10.92 -17.94
CA GLY A 226 -4.78 12.25 -18.22
C GLY A 226 -4.74 12.63 -19.69
N ASN A 227 -4.22 13.83 -19.93
CA ASN A 227 -3.90 14.39 -21.23
C ASN A 227 -2.42 14.82 -21.27
N ALA A 228 -2.01 15.52 -22.32
CA ALA A 228 -0.62 15.95 -22.50
C ALA A 228 -0.09 16.86 -21.36
N ASN A 229 -0.98 17.54 -20.63
CA ASN A 229 -0.61 18.56 -19.63
C ASN A 229 -1.00 18.18 -18.20
N ASN A 230 -1.89 17.21 -18.02
CA ASN A 230 -2.46 16.83 -16.74
C ASN A 230 -2.57 15.30 -16.64
N GLY A 231 -2.18 14.71 -15.51
CA GLY A 231 -2.32 13.28 -15.29
C GLY A 231 -2.50 12.91 -13.82
N VAL A 232 -3.15 11.77 -13.61
CA VAL A 232 -3.37 11.15 -12.31
C VAL A 232 -2.99 9.67 -12.39
N GLU A 233 -2.35 9.16 -11.33
CA GLU A 233 -2.00 7.76 -11.16
C GLU A 233 -2.24 7.35 -9.70
N MET A 234 -2.90 6.21 -9.49
CA MET A 234 -3.12 5.62 -8.17
C MET A 234 -2.91 4.12 -8.27
N ASN A 235 -1.89 3.62 -7.58
CA ASN A 235 -1.60 2.20 -7.47
C ASN A 235 -1.67 1.78 -6.02
N GLY A 236 -2.15 0.56 -5.76
CA GLY A 236 -2.13 -0.05 -4.43
C GLY A 236 -2.07 -1.56 -4.52
N ILE A 237 -1.38 -2.19 -3.57
CA ILE A 237 -1.35 -3.64 -3.38
C ILE A 237 -1.33 -3.96 -1.89
N VAL A 238 -2.08 -4.98 -1.49
CA VAL A 238 -1.95 -5.65 -0.19
C VAL A 238 -1.86 -7.14 -0.45
N SER A 239 -0.87 -7.80 0.14
CA SER A 239 -0.67 -9.24 0.02
C SER A 239 -0.21 -9.80 1.37
N GLY A 240 -0.80 -10.91 1.79
CA GLY A 240 -0.39 -11.58 3.01
C GLY A 240 -0.46 -13.09 2.89
N ASP A 241 0.29 -13.76 3.76
CA ASP A 241 0.31 -15.21 3.88
C ASP A 241 0.41 -15.67 5.34
N ASN A 242 0.04 -16.92 5.57
CA ASN A 242 0.28 -17.68 6.79
C ASN A 242 0.63 -19.13 6.42
N LEU A 243 1.85 -19.54 6.74
CA LEU A 243 2.38 -20.86 6.34
C LEU A 243 1.75 -22.04 7.09
N ASN A 244 1.09 -21.81 8.22
CA ASN A 244 0.59 -22.83 9.14
C ASN A 244 -0.94 -22.94 9.17
N GLY A 245 -1.62 -22.28 8.23
CA GLY A 245 -3.07 -22.14 8.24
C GLY A 245 -3.49 -20.94 9.09
N GLY A 246 -4.22 -20.04 8.47
CA GLY A 246 -4.67 -18.80 9.06
C GLY A 246 -5.58 -18.06 8.10
N LEU A 247 -6.35 -17.12 8.64
CA LEU A 247 -7.20 -16.23 7.86
C LEU A 247 -6.38 -15.03 7.40
N VAL A 248 -6.37 -14.79 6.10
CA VAL A 248 -5.74 -13.62 5.49
C VAL A 248 -6.82 -12.79 4.80
N ASN A 249 -6.84 -11.49 5.07
CA ASN A 249 -7.67 -10.51 4.36
C ASN A 249 -6.76 -9.46 3.73
N ALA A 250 -7.08 -9.07 2.50
CA ALA A 250 -6.42 -8.02 1.75
C ALA A 250 -7.47 -7.13 1.08
N GLN A 251 -7.26 -5.82 1.13
CA GLN A 251 -8.14 -4.85 0.52
C GLN A 251 -7.36 -3.64 0.02
N VAL A 252 -7.68 -3.19 -1.18
CA VAL A 252 -7.20 -1.95 -1.78
C VAL A 252 -8.40 -1.24 -2.40
N ASN A 253 -8.58 0.03 -2.07
CA ASN A 253 -9.53 0.90 -2.77
C ASN A 253 -8.78 2.14 -3.22
N GLY A 254 -9.16 2.69 -4.37
CA GLY A 254 -8.83 4.07 -4.61
C GLY A 254 -9.72 4.75 -5.63
N ASN A 255 -9.58 6.05 -5.63
CA ASN A 255 -10.43 6.98 -6.35
C ASN A 255 -9.55 8.11 -6.86
N ALA A 256 -9.63 8.44 -8.14
CA ALA A 256 -8.94 9.56 -8.75
C ALA A 256 -9.93 10.39 -9.56
N VAL A 257 -10.00 11.68 -9.26
CA VAL A 257 -10.81 12.66 -9.98
C VAL A 257 -9.90 13.71 -10.58
N MET A 258 -10.07 13.96 -11.88
CA MET A 258 -9.39 15.03 -12.62
C MET A 258 -10.45 15.93 -13.23
N ASN A 259 -10.53 17.19 -12.78
CA ASN A 259 -11.37 18.22 -13.37
C ASN A 259 -10.46 19.34 -13.88
N ASN A 260 -10.18 19.32 -15.18
CA ASN A 260 -9.15 20.17 -15.79
C ASN A 260 -7.80 19.99 -15.08
N SER A 261 -7.34 21.02 -14.38
CA SER A 261 -6.09 21.05 -13.61
C SER A 261 -6.29 20.70 -12.12
N ASN A 262 -7.53 20.60 -11.65
CA ASN A 262 -7.83 20.26 -10.26
C ASN A 262 -7.92 18.74 -10.13
N HIS A 263 -7.02 18.17 -9.34
CA HIS A 263 -6.92 16.72 -9.14
C HIS A 263 -7.18 16.38 -7.68
N GLU A 264 -7.86 15.26 -7.44
CA GLU A 264 -8.07 14.68 -6.12
C GLU A 264 -7.88 13.16 -6.20
N LEU A 265 -6.91 12.63 -5.45
CA LEU A 265 -6.59 11.22 -5.42
C LEU A 265 -6.72 10.70 -4.00
N LEU A 266 -7.35 9.55 -3.84
CA LEU A 266 -7.57 8.86 -2.57
C LEU A 266 -7.16 7.39 -2.74
N GLY A 267 -6.38 6.88 -1.78
CA GLY A 267 -5.97 5.48 -1.75
C GLY A 267 -6.06 4.92 -0.34
N ASN A 268 -6.76 3.80 -0.21
CA ASN A 268 -6.98 3.10 1.05
C ASN A 268 -6.49 1.66 0.92
N MET A 269 -5.72 1.21 1.90
CA MET A 269 -5.25 -0.17 2.00
C MET A 269 -5.61 -0.74 3.36
N TYR A 270 -6.09 -1.97 3.37
CA TYR A 270 -6.29 -2.73 4.58
C TYR A 270 -5.79 -4.17 4.39
N GLY A 271 -5.08 -4.68 5.38
CA GLY A 271 -4.63 -6.05 5.40
C GLY A 271 -4.69 -6.61 6.81
N SER A 272 -4.97 -7.91 6.92
CA SER A 272 -4.87 -8.61 8.20
C SER A 272 -4.46 -10.06 7.98
N VAL A 273 -3.56 -10.55 8.82
CA VAL A 273 -3.25 -11.98 8.92
C VAL A 273 -3.51 -12.43 10.35
N ASN A 274 -4.24 -13.53 10.52
CA ASN A 274 -4.59 -14.09 11.81
C ASN A 274 -4.37 -15.61 11.76
N GLY A 275 -3.42 -16.11 12.54
CA GLY A 275 -3.09 -17.54 12.53
C GLY A 275 -1.96 -17.90 13.49
N THR A 276 -1.28 -19.01 13.20
CA THR A 276 -0.14 -19.51 14.00
C THR A 276 1.12 -19.62 13.14
N GLY A 277 2.26 -19.97 13.73
CA GLY A 277 3.49 -20.18 12.98
C GLY A 277 4.01 -18.89 12.35
N THR A 278 4.26 -18.90 11.04
CA THR A 278 4.80 -17.75 10.31
C THR A 278 3.72 -17.05 9.48
N SER A 279 3.54 -15.76 9.74
CA SER A 279 2.63 -14.84 9.03
C SER A 279 3.42 -13.69 8.42
N ASN A 280 3.09 -13.32 7.18
CA ASN A 280 3.62 -12.12 6.53
C ASN A 280 2.50 -11.24 5.97
N LEU A 281 2.68 -9.93 6.00
CA LEU A 281 1.76 -8.97 5.40
C LEU A 281 2.55 -7.81 4.82
N VAL A 282 2.32 -7.51 3.54
CA VAL A 282 2.90 -6.38 2.83
C VAL A 282 1.79 -5.54 2.21
N GLY A 283 1.95 -4.22 2.27
CA GLY A 283 1.09 -3.28 1.58
C GLY A 283 1.90 -2.13 0.99
N ALA A 284 1.57 -1.67 -0.20
CA ALA A 284 2.22 -0.51 -0.82
C ALA A 284 1.25 0.26 -1.71
N SER A 285 1.30 1.59 -1.66
CA SER A 285 0.54 2.46 -2.55
C SER A 285 1.39 3.60 -3.11
N ASN A 286 0.99 4.11 -4.27
CA ASN A 286 1.54 5.32 -4.89
C ASN A 286 0.40 6.12 -5.52
N LEU A 287 0.20 7.35 -5.05
CA LEU A 287 -0.69 8.33 -5.65
C LEU A 287 0.18 9.42 -6.27
N GLN A 288 -0.11 9.80 -7.50
CA GLN A 288 0.62 10.83 -8.21
C GLN A 288 -0.34 11.68 -9.03
N SER A 289 -0.19 12.99 -8.90
CA SER A 289 -0.92 14.02 -9.63
C SER A 289 0.08 14.94 -10.29
N ASN A 290 -0.03 15.16 -11.60
CA ASN A 290 0.74 16.14 -12.34
C ASN A 290 -0.21 17.12 -13.00
N SER A 291 -0.28 18.37 -12.53
CA SER A 291 -0.99 19.43 -13.24
C SER A 291 -0.02 20.52 -13.68
N SER A 292 0.03 20.77 -14.99
CA SER A 292 0.75 21.91 -15.57
C SER A 292 2.23 22.01 -15.14
N GLY A 293 2.89 20.86 -14.92
CA GLY A 293 4.29 20.78 -14.51
C GLY A 293 4.55 20.74 -13.00
N ILE A 294 3.52 20.84 -12.16
CA ILE A 294 3.61 20.64 -10.71
C ILE A 294 3.16 19.21 -10.40
N SER A 295 4.07 18.42 -9.84
CA SER A 295 3.81 17.05 -9.42
C SER A 295 3.66 16.97 -7.91
N ASN A 296 2.53 16.42 -7.46
CA ASN A 296 2.31 16.00 -6.09
C ASN A 296 2.21 14.48 -6.04
N SER A 297 2.82 13.84 -5.05
CA SER A 297 2.71 12.40 -4.89
C SER A 297 2.83 11.96 -3.44
N ILE A 298 2.13 10.90 -3.07
CA ILE A 298 2.32 10.20 -1.81
C ILE A 298 2.47 8.71 -2.04
N GLN A 299 3.48 8.14 -1.38
CA GLN A 299 3.78 6.73 -1.35
C GLN A 299 3.61 6.23 0.08
N SER A 300 3.02 5.04 0.22
CA SER A 300 2.97 4.33 1.49
C SER A 300 3.51 2.92 1.32
N PHE A 301 4.17 2.39 2.34
CA PHE A 301 4.70 1.03 2.37
C PHE A 301 4.60 0.47 3.78
N GLY A 302 4.18 -0.78 3.92
CA GLY A 302 4.27 -1.55 5.16
C GLY A 302 4.69 -3.00 4.87
N ASP A 303 5.57 -3.55 5.69
CA ASP A 303 5.99 -4.96 5.68
C ASP A 303 6.09 -5.47 7.12
N ALA A 304 5.40 -6.57 7.40
CA ALA A 304 5.38 -7.22 8.68
C ALA A 304 5.58 -8.72 8.53
N LYS A 305 6.48 -9.27 9.36
CA LYS A 305 6.82 -10.69 9.41
C LYS A 305 6.79 -11.13 10.85
N VAL A 306 5.95 -12.09 11.17
CA VAL A 306 5.80 -12.62 12.54
C VAL A 306 5.88 -14.12 12.53
N HIS A 307 6.77 -14.65 13.35
CA HIS A 307 6.85 -16.06 13.68
C HIS A 307 6.50 -16.24 15.16
N SER A 308 5.60 -17.17 15.48
CA SER A 308 5.35 -17.59 16.85
C SER A 308 4.86 -19.03 16.93
N ASP A 309 5.19 -19.71 18.04
CA ASP A 309 4.68 -21.04 18.35
C ASP A 309 3.27 -21.04 18.97
N GLY A 310 2.69 -19.86 19.20
CA GLY A 310 1.26 -19.69 19.49
C GLY A 310 0.57 -18.81 18.44
N HIS A 311 -0.36 -17.96 18.90
CA HIS A 311 -1.19 -17.13 18.03
C HIS A 311 -0.47 -15.86 17.62
N ASN A 312 -0.63 -15.43 16.37
CA ASN A 312 -0.20 -14.13 15.90
C ASN A 312 -1.27 -13.43 15.06
N GLN A 313 -1.25 -12.11 15.12
CA GLN A 313 -2.13 -11.24 14.35
C GLN A 313 -1.33 -10.05 13.83
N ILE A 314 -1.37 -9.84 12.53
CA ILE A 314 -0.81 -8.67 11.86
C ILE A 314 -1.96 -7.84 11.28
N THR A 315 -1.90 -6.51 11.40
CA THR A 315 -2.79 -5.61 10.65
C THR A 315 -2.01 -4.48 9.97
N LEU A 316 -2.48 -4.09 8.79
CA LEU A 316 -2.00 -2.95 8.04
C LEU A 316 -3.22 -2.08 7.67
N ASN A 317 -3.12 -0.78 7.91
CA ASN A 317 -4.11 0.20 7.49
C ASN A 317 -3.38 1.42 6.92
N SER A 318 -3.74 1.83 5.70
CA SER A 318 -3.21 3.02 5.05
C SER A 318 -4.34 3.85 4.46
N ASN A 319 -4.33 5.15 4.70
CA ASN A 319 -5.23 6.12 4.07
C ASN A 319 -4.36 7.26 3.53
N THR A 320 -4.36 7.48 2.23
CA THR A 320 -3.48 8.43 1.54
C THR A 320 -4.26 9.30 0.57
N ASN A 321 -3.83 10.54 0.39
CA ASN A 321 -4.39 11.45 -0.57
C ASN A 321 -3.33 12.42 -1.11
N THR A 322 -3.53 12.76 -2.37
CA THR A 322 -2.83 13.81 -3.09
C THR A 322 -3.86 14.70 -3.78
N THR A 323 -3.72 16.02 -3.64
CA THR A 323 -4.50 17.00 -4.41
C THR A 323 -3.59 17.95 -5.18
N ASN A 324 -4.13 18.55 -6.25
CA ASN A 324 -3.52 19.68 -6.96
C ASN A 324 -4.53 20.83 -7.14
N ALA A 325 -5.55 20.88 -6.28
CA ALA A 325 -6.56 21.94 -6.33
C ALA A 325 -5.94 23.29 -5.99
N GLN A 326 -6.24 24.32 -6.78
CA GLN A 326 -5.85 25.68 -6.44
C GLN A 326 -6.44 26.04 -5.06
N ASN A 327 -5.56 26.33 -4.10
CA ASN A 327 -5.86 26.70 -2.71
C ASN A 327 -6.11 25.56 -1.69
N ILE A 328 -5.72 24.30 -1.96
CA ILE A 328 -5.75 23.22 -0.95
C ILE A 328 -4.40 22.50 -0.88
N ASP A 329 -3.85 22.39 0.34
CA ASP A 329 -2.47 21.99 0.61
C ASP A 329 -2.21 20.47 0.45
N GLY A 330 -1.20 20.15 -0.35
CA GLY A 330 -0.24 19.09 -0.07
C GLY A 330 -0.70 17.64 -0.19
N ASN A 331 0.15 16.76 0.32
CA ASN A 331 -0.13 15.34 0.46
C ASN A 331 -0.50 15.05 1.91
N TYR A 332 -1.51 14.23 2.13
CA TYR A 332 -1.82 13.72 3.47
C TYR A 332 -1.82 12.21 3.48
N GLY A 333 -1.46 11.63 4.61
CA GLY A 333 -1.51 10.19 4.76
C GLY A 333 -1.38 9.73 6.19
N ASN A 334 -1.94 8.56 6.47
CA ASN A 334 -1.71 7.80 7.68
C ASN A 334 -1.45 6.36 7.26
N LEU A 335 -0.40 5.76 7.82
CA LEU A 335 -0.11 4.34 7.70
C LEU A 335 0.13 3.79 9.10
N ILE A 336 -0.50 2.66 9.42
CA ILE A 336 -0.27 1.90 10.64
C ILE A 336 -0.03 0.44 10.25
N VAL A 337 1.10 -0.09 10.70
CA VAL A 337 1.38 -1.53 10.70
C VAL A 337 1.51 -1.94 12.16
N ASN A 338 0.71 -2.90 12.61
CA ASN A 338 0.82 -3.44 13.95
C ASN A 338 0.76 -4.96 13.96
N SER A 339 1.30 -5.54 15.03
CA SER A 339 1.25 -6.96 15.23
C SER A 339 1.24 -7.34 16.70
N THR A 340 0.66 -8.49 16.99
CA THR A 340 0.76 -9.19 18.27
C THR A 340 1.17 -10.65 18.04
N ALA A 341 1.92 -11.20 18.97
CA ALA A 341 2.32 -12.59 18.99
C ALA A 341 2.27 -13.14 20.42
N THR A 342 1.83 -14.39 20.54
CA THR A 342 1.74 -15.11 21.81
C THR A 342 2.38 -16.48 21.65
N GLY A 343 3.07 -16.95 22.69
CA GLY A 343 3.74 -18.25 22.64
C GLY A 343 5.01 -18.26 23.47
N LYS A 344 5.68 -19.41 23.54
CA LYS A 344 6.97 -19.51 24.24
C LYS A 344 8.06 -18.79 23.47
N ASN A 345 7.97 -18.82 22.15
CA ASN A 345 8.89 -18.14 21.26
C ASN A 345 8.10 -17.23 20.31
N SER A 346 8.57 -16.00 20.16
CA SER A 346 8.07 -15.08 19.14
C SER A 346 9.21 -14.29 18.51
N SER A 347 9.12 -14.07 17.21
CA SER A 347 10.00 -13.20 16.44
C SER A 347 9.14 -12.33 15.56
N MET A 348 9.28 -11.02 15.65
CA MET A 348 8.50 -10.06 14.88
C MET A 348 9.45 -9.06 14.24
N THR A 349 9.17 -8.67 13.00
CA THR A 349 9.79 -7.54 12.33
C THR A 349 8.71 -6.77 11.62
N LEU A 350 8.55 -5.50 11.96
CA LEU A 350 7.61 -4.60 11.30
C LEU A 350 8.40 -3.44 10.71
N SER A 351 7.99 -2.99 9.55
CA SER A 351 8.49 -1.77 8.91
C SER A 351 7.34 -1.08 8.20
N GLY A 352 7.41 0.23 8.11
CA GLY A 352 6.47 0.98 7.32
C GLY A 352 6.76 2.46 7.32
N GLY A 353 6.12 3.14 6.38
CA GLY A 353 6.13 4.59 6.37
C GLY A 353 5.50 5.23 5.15
N LEU A 354 5.67 6.55 5.10
CA LEU A 354 5.14 7.44 4.08
C LEU A 354 6.27 8.24 3.44
N LYS A 355 6.13 8.53 2.14
CA LYS A 355 6.96 9.50 1.42
C LYS A 355 6.05 10.41 0.60
N GLY A 356 6.17 11.72 0.82
CA GLY A 356 5.33 12.73 0.20
C GLY A 356 6.19 13.71 -0.58
N ASN A 357 5.78 14.06 -1.80
CA ASN A 357 6.41 15.08 -2.61
C ASN A 357 5.38 16.14 -2.97
N THR A 358 5.62 17.40 -2.62
CA THR A 358 4.76 18.54 -2.97
C THR A 358 5.58 19.50 -3.84
N GLY A 359 5.39 19.46 -5.16
CA GLY A 359 6.29 20.17 -6.08
C GLY A 359 7.73 19.65 -5.95
N ASN A 360 8.65 20.52 -5.52
CA ASN A 360 10.07 20.16 -5.30
C ASN A 360 10.37 19.66 -3.87
N ASP A 361 9.43 19.83 -2.95
CA ASP A 361 9.64 19.51 -1.54
C ASP A 361 9.37 18.02 -1.30
N THR A 362 10.25 17.36 -0.56
CA THR A 362 10.12 15.93 -0.19
C THR A 362 10.16 15.75 1.31
N THR A 363 9.16 15.05 1.85
CA THR A 363 9.05 14.65 3.27
C THR A 363 9.00 13.13 3.34
N ILE A 364 9.73 12.54 4.28
CA ILE A 364 9.81 11.09 4.49
C ILE A 364 9.52 10.81 5.97
N ALA A 365 8.74 9.78 6.27
CA ALA A 365 8.58 9.23 7.61
C ALA A 365 8.62 7.70 7.52
N LEU A 366 9.73 7.08 7.91
CA LEU A 366 9.97 5.64 7.82
C LEU A 366 10.40 5.09 9.18
N GLY A 367 9.77 4.01 9.62
CA GLY A 367 10.18 3.30 10.82
C GLY A 367 10.22 1.80 10.65
N ASP A 368 11.01 1.16 11.49
CA ASP A 368 11.10 -0.29 11.59
C ASP A 368 11.37 -0.72 13.03
N GLY A 369 11.10 -1.98 13.31
CA GLY A 369 11.46 -2.58 14.58
C GLY A 369 11.47 -4.09 14.52
N ASN A 370 12.14 -4.69 15.50
CA ASN A 370 12.10 -6.12 15.74
C ASN A 370 11.93 -6.44 17.23
N ILE A 371 11.29 -7.59 17.50
CA ILE A 371 11.23 -8.21 18.83
C ILE A 371 11.57 -9.68 18.66
N GLN A 372 12.45 -10.20 19.49
CA GLN A 372 12.73 -11.61 19.62
C GLN A 372 12.60 -12.01 21.09
N SER A 373 11.60 -12.83 21.39
CA SER A 373 11.33 -13.38 22.71
C SER A 373 11.50 -14.90 22.69
N GLN A 374 12.21 -15.44 23.68
CA GLN A 374 12.41 -16.87 23.89
C GLN A 374 12.23 -17.22 25.36
N GLY A 375 11.43 -18.25 25.61
CA GLY A 375 11.16 -18.75 26.95
C GLY A 375 10.63 -20.19 26.92
N SER A 376 10.15 -20.66 28.07
CA SER A 376 9.50 -21.98 28.18
C SER A 376 8.00 -21.89 28.47
N ASP A 377 7.51 -20.70 28.84
CA ASP A 377 6.11 -20.40 29.11
C ASP A 377 5.54 -19.40 28.09
N SER A 378 4.22 -19.38 27.94
CA SER A 378 3.54 -18.47 27.02
C SER A 378 3.81 -17.01 27.39
N SER A 379 4.35 -16.27 26.43
CA SER A 379 4.71 -14.86 26.54
C SER A 379 3.95 -14.04 25.50
N ASN A 380 3.99 -12.71 25.62
CA ASN A 380 3.32 -11.79 24.72
C ASN A 380 4.32 -10.80 24.12
N SER A 381 4.17 -10.52 22.84
CA SER A 381 4.91 -9.48 22.14
C SER A 381 3.94 -8.66 21.28
N SER A 382 4.15 -7.35 21.21
CA SER A 382 3.42 -6.48 20.28
C SER A 382 4.31 -5.38 19.71
N MET A 383 4.02 -4.94 18.50
CA MET A 383 4.74 -3.83 17.86
C MET A 383 3.79 -3.00 17.00
N VAL A 384 4.05 -1.71 16.93
CA VAL A 384 3.34 -0.73 16.10
C VAL A 384 4.37 0.16 15.41
N VAL A 385 4.23 0.33 14.10
CA VAL A 385 4.86 1.39 13.31
C VAL A 385 3.74 2.24 12.72
N GLN A 386 3.71 3.52 13.08
CA GLN A 386 2.70 4.46 12.62
C GLN A 386 3.37 5.69 12.00
N SER A 387 3.02 6.03 10.77
CA SER A 387 3.48 7.25 10.09
C SER A 387 2.29 8.13 9.71
N ASN A 388 2.45 9.45 9.82
CA ASN A 388 1.44 10.41 9.39
C ASN A 388 2.06 11.59 8.64
N PHE A 389 1.34 12.10 7.65
CA PHE A 389 1.54 13.41 7.02
C PHE A 389 0.31 14.28 7.21
N ASN A 390 0.51 15.49 7.72
CA ASN A 390 -0.51 16.53 7.72
C ASN A 390 -0.52 17.27 6.36
N PRO A 391 -1.59 18.03 6.04
CA PRO A 391 -1.64 18.84 4.81
C PRO A 391 -0.50 19.87 4.69
N GLN A 392 0.08 20.30 5.82
CA GLN A 392 1.21 21.24 5.85
C GLN A 392 2.55 20.60 5.43
N GLY A 393 2.58 19.29 5.16
CA GLY A 393 3.78 18.56 4.75
C GLY A 393 4.67 18.10 5.92
N ASP A 394 4.18 18.14 7.15
CA ASP A 394 4.89 17.63 8.32
C ASP A 394 4.73 16.12 8.47
N GLY A 395 5.88 15.45 8.55
CA GLY A 395 6.03 14.06 8.97
C GLY A 395 5.95 13.85 10.48
N SER A 396 5.30 12.77 10.87
CA SER A 396 5.44 12.15 12.19
C SER A 396 5.53 10.63 12.06
N LEU A 397 6.26 10.03 12.98
CA LEU A 397 6.52 8.61 13.08
C LEU A 397 6.51 8.17 14.54
N ILE A 398 5.77 7.12 14.82
CA ILE A 398 5.79 6.40 16.09
C ILE A 398 6.25 4.97 15.82
N VAL A 399 7.24 4.50 16.59
CA VAL A 399 7.61 3.09 16.66
C VAL A 399 7.52 2.66 18.11
N ASN A 400 6.63 1.72 18.41
CA ASN A 400 6.45 1.18 19.75
C ASN A 400 6.56 -0.34 19.72
N GLY A 401 7.39 -0.92 20.58
CA GLY A 401 7.49 -2.35 20.78
C GLY A 401 7.35 -2.68 22.26
N ASP A 402 6.53 -3.68 22.57
CA ASP A 402 6.34 -4.23 23.91
C ASP A 402 6.59 -5.73 23.86
N GLY A 403 7.43 -6.24 24.76
CA GLY A 403 7.84 -7.64 24.76
C GLY A 403 7.87 -8.24 26.15
N GLN A 404 7.56 -9.53 26.21
CA GLN A 404 7.70 -10.36 27.40
C GLN A 404 8.37 -11.69 27.04
N ALA A 405 9.19 -12.22 27.94
CA ALA A 405 9.67 -13.59 27.89
C ALA A 405 9.52 -14.23 29.27
N LEU A 406 8.74 -15.30 29.35
CA LEU A 406 8.48 -16.08 30.56
C LEU A 406 9.12 -17.45 30.45
N SER A 407 9.70 -17.91 31.55
CA SER A 407 10.27 -19.24 31.62
C SER A 407 10.17 -19.83 33.01
N SER A 408 9.98 -21.14 33.09
CA SER A 408 9.94 -21.88 34.35
C SER A 408 10.85 -23.10 34.35
N SER A 409 10.91 -23.76 35.51
CA SER A 409 11.53 -25.09 35.68
C SER A 409 13.03 -25.08 35.35
N GLY A 410 13.72 -23.99 35.68
CA GLY A 410 15.16 -23.83 35.48
C GLY A 410 15.57 -23.46 34.05
N ASN A 411 14.62 -23.31 33.12
CA ASN A 411 14.92 -22.87 31.76
C ASN A 411 15.19 -21.35 31.73
N PRO A 412 16.21 -20.89 31.00
CA PRO A 412 16.46 -19.46 30.84
C PRO A 412 15.40 -18.79 29.95
N GLY A 413 15.24 -17.48 30.10
CA GLY A 413 14.48 -16.62 29.19
C GLY A 413 15.36 -15.55 28.55
N THR A 414 14.99 -15.09 27.35
CA THR A 414 15.64 -13.96 26.68
C THR A 414 14.63 -13.07 25.95
N LEU A 415 14.88 -11.76 25.93
CA LEU A 415 14.11 -10.78 25.17
C LEU A 415 15.08 -9.78 24.52
N ASN A 416 15.01 -9.64 23.20
CA ASN A 416 15.74 -8.63 22.44
C ASN A 416 14.75 -7.78 21.64
N MET A 417 14.96 -6.47 21.63
CA MET A 417 14.05 -5.52 21.00
C MET A 417 14.83 -4.39 20.36
N VAL A 418 14.48 -4.01 19.14
CA VAL A 418 15.04 -2.83 18.46
C VAL A 418 13.91 -2.07 17.78
N SER A 419 13.99 -0.75 17.83
CA SER A 419 13.10 0.18 17.12
C SER A 419 13.95 1.27 16.49
N ASN A 420 13.73 1.54 15.21
CA ASN A 420 14.40 2.59 14.45
C ASN A 420 13.37 3.47 13.79
N GLY A 421 13.70 4.75 13.62
CA GLY A 421 12.85 5.68 12.93
C GLY A 421 13.60 6.84 12.32
N ASN A 422 13.00 7.38 11.27
CA ASN A 422 13.52 8.49 10.50
C ASN A 422 12.37 9.38 10.00
N VAL A 423 12.44 10.69 10.27
CA VAL A 423 11.58 11.69 9.65
C VAL A 423 12.43 12.79 9.02
N SER A 424 12.23 13.05 7.73
CA SER A 424 12.81 14.19 7.02
C SER A 424 11.77 15.27 6.76
N ASN A 425 12.19 16.54 6.75
CA ASN A 425 11.35 17.65 6.29
C ASN A 425 11.77 18.14 4.88
N SER A 426 10.99 19.06 4.32
CA SER A 426 11.23 19.66 3.00
C SER A 426 12.58 20.37 2.86
N ASN A 427 13.16 20.84 3.96
CA ASN A 427 14.47 21.49 4.00
C ASN A 427 15.64 20.48 4.04
N GLY A 428 15.36 19.17 3.99
CA GLY A 428 16.36 18.11 4.06
C GLY A 428 16.92 17.85 5.46
N VAL A 429 16.32 18.41 6.51
CA VAL A 429 16.68 18.08 7.90
C VAL A 429 16.17 16.68 8.22
N LEU A 430 17.03 15.87 8.83
CA LEU A 430 16.79 14.46 9.12
C LEU A 430 16.77 14.21 10.63
N ASN A 431 15.61 13.84 11.16
CA ASN A 431 15.46 13.43 12.56
C ASN A 431 15.48 11.90 12.64
N LEU A 432 16.37 11.35 13.46
CA LEU A 432 16.60 9.91 13.61
C LEU A 432 16.42 9.47 15.06
N GLY A 433 15.97 8.24 15.24
CA GLY A 433 15.88 7.60 16.55
C GLY A 433 16.17 6.11 16.47
N THR A 434 16.91 5.59 17.44
CA THR A 434 17.11 4.16 17.69
C THR A 434 16.93 3.87 19.16
N ALA A 435 16.00 2.98 19.49
CA ALA A 435 15.81 2.42 20.83
C ALA A 435 16.08 0.92 20.79
N SER A 436 16.86 0.39 21.73
CA SER A 436 17.12 -1.05 21.80
C SER A 436 17.25 -1.55 23.23
N GLY A 437 16.72 -2.75 23.48
CA GLY A 437 16.79 -3.40 24.77
C GLY A 437 17.16 -4.87 24.63
N SER A 438 17.94 -5.39 25.59
CA SER A 438 18.24 -6.82 25.70
C SER A 438 18.19 -7.28 27.15
N GLY A 439 17.46 -8.37 27.39
CA GLY A 439 17.25 -8.95 28.70
C GLY A 439 17.49 -10.45 28.68
N SER A 440 18.12 -10.96 29.75
CA SER A 440 18.26 -12.39 29.99
C SER A 440 18.12 -12.70 31.47
N ALA A 441 17.59 -13.88 31.79
CA ALA A 441 17.43 -14.32 33.16
C ALA A 441 17.40 -15.86 33.24
N ALA A 442 17.90 -16.40 34.35
CA ALA A 442 17.92 -17.83 34.64
C ALA A 442 17.55 -18.09 36.10
N GLY A 443 16.65 -19.04 36.33
CA GLY A 443 16.11 -19.44 37.64
C GLY A 443 14.88 -20.35 37.45
N ASP A 444 14.22 -20.75 38.53
CA ASP A 444 13.01 -21.58 38.43
C ASP A 444 11.81 -20.84 37.86
N LYS A 445 11.77 -19.52 38.04
CA LYS A 445 10.78 -18.60 37.48
C LYS A 445 11.50 -17.39 36.94
N VAL A 446 11.27 -17.11 35.66
CA VAL A 446 11.87 -16.01 34.92
C VAL A 446 10.76 -15.15 34.33
N ASN A 447 10.91 -13.84 34.47
CA ASN A 447 10.08 -12.85 33.80
C ASN A 447 10.95 -11.72 33.27
N ILE A 448 10.95 -11.56 31.96
CA ILE A 448 11.64 -10.47 31.27
C ILE A 448 10.59 -9.64 30.56
N THR A 449 10.63 -8.34 30.75
CA THR A 449 9.72 -7.37 30.12
C THR A 449 10.51 -6.23 29.53
N GLY A 450 10.11 -5.73 28.37
CA GLY A 450 10.76 -4.58 27.74
C GLY A 450 9.78 -3.73 26.95
N ASN A 451 10.14 -2.46 26.79
CA ASN A 451 9.44 -1.49 25.96
C ASN A 451 10.48 -0.64 25.21
N ASN A 452 10.26 -0.43 23.92
CA ASN A 452 10.99 0.57 23.14
C ASN A 452 9.96 1.50 22.50
N PHE A 453 10.14 2.80 22.67
CA PHE A 453 9.27 3.81 22.09
C PHE A 453 10.09 4.90 21.41
N LEU A 454 9.70 5.26 20.19
CA LEU A 454 10.21 6.41 19.45
C LEU A 454 9.02 7.26 18.99
N ASN A 455 9.13 8.56 19.16
CA ASN A 455 8.23 9.56 18.59
C ASN A 455 9.08 10.63 17.90
N ILE A 456 9.06 10.59 16.58
CA ILE A 456 9.89 11.43 15.71
C ILE A 456 8.94 12.24 14.85
N ASN A 457 9.18 13.54 14.73
CA ASN A 457 8.44 14.42 13.84
C ASN A 457 9.39 15.42 13.18
N THR A 458 8.87 16.33 12.36
CA THR A 458 9.69 17.36 11.67
C THR A 458 10.39 18.34 12.62
N LEU A 459 9.90 18.49 13.85
CA LEU A 459 10.45 19.41 14.86
C LEU A 459 11.52 18.76 15.74
N GLY A 460 11.52 17.44 15.86
CA GLY A 460 12.52 16.70 16.63
C GLY A 460 12.07 15.28 16.98
N ALA A 461 12.85 14.63 17.84
CA ALA A 461 12.66 13.26 18.27
C ALA A 461 12.72 13.11 19.78
N SER A 462 11.93 12.17 20.27
CA SER A 462 11.86 11.73 21.67
C SER A 462 11.68 10.22 21.71
N GLY A 463 11.97 9.60 22.85
CA GLY A 463 11.83 8.16 22.97
C GLY A 463 12.25 7.61 24.31
N ASN A 464 12.11 6.30 24.43
CA ASN A 464 12.57 5.54 25.57
C ASN A 464 13.08 4.15 25.14
N SER A 465 13.85 3.54 26.03
CA SER A 465 14.10 2.12 26.03
C SER A 465 14.07 1.62 27.47
N TYR A 466 13.35 0.53 27.69
CA TYR A 466 13.14 -0.11 28.97
C TYR A 466 13.42 -1.62 28.83
N MET A 467 14.16 -2.15 29.80
CA MET A 467 14.35 -3.58 29.97
C MET A 467 14.38 -3.94 31.45
N GLY A 468 13.53 -4.88 31.84
CA GLY A 468 13.46 -5.46 33.18
C GLY A 468 13.57 -6.98 33.12
N SER A 469 14.48 -7.55 33.89
CA SER A 469 14.71 -8.99 33.97
C SER A 469 14.64 -9.45 35.42
N GLN A 470 13.84 -10.47 35.69
CA GLN A 470 13.69 -11.08 37.02
C GLN A 470 13.90 -12.60 36.91
N ALA A 471 14.63 -13.15 37.86
CA ALA A 471 14.71 -14.58 38.11
C ALA A 471 14.54 -14.86 39.62
N GLU A 472 13.82 -15.91 39.96
CA GLU A 472 13.71 -16.41 41.33
C GLU A 472 13.52 -17.93 41.35
N GLY A 473 13.84 -18.57 42.46
CA GLY A 473 13.66 -20.01 42.57
C GLY A 473 14.50 -20.68 43.65
N THR A 474 14.44 -22.01 43.62
CA THR A 474 15.41 -22.86 44.28
C THR A 474 16.76 -22.82 43.54
N GLY A 475 17.86 -22.84 44.29
CA GLY A 475 19.19 -22.75 43.68
C GLY A 475 19.54 -21.33 43.23
N ASN A 476 20.33 -21.22 42.16
CA ASN A 476 20.91 -19.96 41.69
C ASN A 476 19.95 -19.17 40.78
N SER A 477 19.94 -17.85 40.91
CA SER A 477 19.20 -16.94 40.03
C SER A 477 20.14 -15.88 39.44
N SER A 478 19.92 -15.53 38.18
CA SER A 478 20.61 -14.41 37.53
C SER A 478 19.66 -13.61 36.64
N ALA A 479 19.94 -12.32 36.51
CA ALA A 479 19.22 -11.42 35.62
C ALA A 479 20.17 -10.37 35.04
N SER A 480 19.95 -10.01 33.77
CA SER A 480 20.67 -8.99 33.04
C SER A 480 19.68 -8.13 32.26
N SER A 481 19.88 -6.82 32.28
CA SER A 481 19.07 -5.86 31.51
C SER A 481 19.96 -4.83 30.84
N GLN A 482 19.68 -4.50 29.59
CA GLN A 482 20.31 -3.42 28.85
C GLN A 482 19.23 -2.60 28.14
N ALA A 483 19.37 -1.28 28.18
CA ALA A 483 18.56 -0.32 27.45
C ALA A 483 19.48 0.71 26.79
N ASN A 484 19.28 0.99 25.50
CA ASN A 484 20.04 1.99 24.75
C ASN A 484 19.07 2.88 23.97
N LEU A 485 19.38 4.17 23.90
CA LEU A 485 18.65 5.17 23.13
C LEU A 485 19.64 6.08 22.41
N SER A 486 19.43 6.31 21.11
CA SER A 486 20.16 7.27 20.29
C SER A 486 19.16 8.14 19.54
N ILE A 487 19.27 9.45 19.68
CA ILE A 487 18.39 10.41 18.98
C ILE A 487 19.23 11.47 18.29
N ASN A 488 18.90 11.78 17.04
CA ASN A 488 19.47 12.90 16.31
C ASN A 488 18.36 13.84 15.81
N ASP A 489 18.38 15.11 16.24
CA ASP A 489 17.44 16.15 15.77
C ASP A 489 18.08 17.00 14.64
N GLY A 490 18.56 16.36 13.56
CA GLY A 490 19.12 17.06 12.39
C GLY A 490 20.65 17.16 12.35
N ASN A 491 21.18 18.37 12.16
CA ASN A 491 22.59 18.62 11.81
C ASN A 491 23.60 18.50 12.98
N GLY A 492 23.14 18.03 14.15
CA GLY A 492 23.98 17.86 15.34
C GLY A 492 24.53 16.44 15.49
N PRO A 493 25.45 16.21 16.45
CA PRO A 493 25.81 14.86 16.86
C PRO A 493 24.63 14.17 17.57
N PRO A 494 24.50 12.84 17.46
CA PRO A 494 23.44 12.10 18.14
C PRO A 494 23.60 12.15 19.66
N ARG A 495 22.46 12.23 20.35
CA ARG A 495 22.32 12.09 21.79
C ARG A 495 22.22 10.61 22.14
N GLU A 496 23.31 10.05 22.65
CA GLU A 496 23.38 8.64 23.04
C GLU A 496 23.28 8.46 24.56
N SER A 497 22.45 7.50 24.98
CA SER A 497 22.30 7.10 26.37
C SER A 497 22.17 5.58 26.48
N SER A 498 22.82 4.99 27.49
CA SER A 498 22.71 3.55 27.77
C SER A 498 22.72 3.23 29.26
N ALA A 499 21.98 2.20 29.65
CA ALA A 499 21.93 1.65 30.99
C ALA A 499 22.03 0.13 30.93
N GLN A 500 22.95 -0.46 31.69
CA GLN A 500 23.16 -1.91 31.74
C GLN A 500 23.34 -2.39 33.18
N GLY A 501 22.70 -3.50 33.50
CA GLY A 501 22.74 -4.13 34.80
C GLY A 501 22.93 -5.64 34.70
N VAL A 502 23.73 -6.20 35.60
CA VAL A 502 23.87 -7.64 35.77
C VAL A 502 23.81 -7.97 37.25
N VAL A 503 23.03 -8.99 37.62
CA VAL A 503 22.83 -9.38 39.01
C VAL A 503 22.72 -10.90 39.11
N SER A 504 23.28 -11.45 40.17
CA SER A 504 23.21 -12.88 40.46
C SER A 504 23.10 -13.13 41.97
N ALA A 505 22.42 -14.22 42.32
CA ALA A 505 22.27 -14.68 43.69
C ALA A 505 22.42 -16.21 43.72
N THR A 506 23.21 -16.71 44.66
CA THR A 506 23.45 -18.15 44.87
C THR A 506 23.01 -18.55 46.28
N GLY A 507 22.27 -19.65 46.42
CA GLY A 507 21.76 -20.17 47.70
C GLY A 507 20.63 -21.19 47.50
N ASP A 508 20.03 -21.66 48.59
CA ASP A 508 18.92 -22.64 48.51
C ASP A 508 17.66 -22.01 47.90
N LYS A 509 17.42 -20.73 48.20
CA LYS A 509 16.43 -19.87 47.57
C LYS A 509 17.07 -18.55 47.20
N SER A 510 16.96 -18.17 45.94
CA SER A 510 17.53 -16.93 45.44
C SER A 510 16.54 -16.14 44.59
N LYS A 511 16.80 -14.84 44.48
CA LYS A 511 16.10 -13.91 43.60
C LYS A 511 17.07 -12.86 43.10
N ALA A 512 16.98 -12.57 41.82
CA ALA A 512 17.79 -11.60 41.11
C ALA A 512 16.86 -10.73 40.23
N THR A 513 17.03 -9.41 40.26
CA THR A 513 16.22 -8.45 39.49
C THR A 513 17.13 -7.36 38.94
N SER A 514 17.12 -7.17 37.63
CA SER A 514 17.84 -6.10 36.93
C SER A 514 16.85 -5.23 36.16
N TYR A 515 17.00 -3.92 36.24
CA TYR A 515 16.10 -2.94 35.66
C TYR A 515 16.92 -1.81 35.03
N SER A 516 16.75 -1.59 33.72
CA SER A 516 17.43 -0.55 32.95
C SER A 516 16.40 0.28 32.19
N VAL A 517 16.45 1.60 32.34
CA VAL A 517 15.60 2.55 31.61
C VAL A 517 16.47 3.70 31.11
N VAL A 518 16.20 4.09 29.87
CA VAL A 518 16.70 5.32 29.26
C VAL A 518 15.52 6.05 28.65
N THR A 519 15.42 7.35 28.87
CA THR A 519 14.40 8.22 28.26
C THR A 519 15.08 9.49 27.74
N ASP A 520 14.56 10.02 26.65
CA ASP A 520 14.89 11.36 26.15
C ASP A 520 13.57 12.03 25.76
N ASN A 521 13.24 13.09 26.47
CA ASN A 521 12.09 13.91 26.19
C ASN A 521 12.55 15.30 25.75
N ASN A 522 12.64 15.50 24.43
CA ASN A 522 13.04 16.76 23.80
C ASN A 522 14.36 17.30 24.35
N GLY A 523 15.38 16.43 24.44
CA GLY A 523 16.72 16.78 24.90
C GLY A 523 16.93 16.67 26.42
N VAL A 524 15.89 16.33 27.19
CA VAL A 524 16.03 15.98 28.62
C VAL A 524 16.17 14.47 28.74
N GLN A 525 17.38 14.01 29.07
CA GLN A 525 17.71 12.59 29.23
C GLN A 525 17.60 12.15 30.69
N SER A 526 16.95 11.01 30.94
CA SER A 526 16.92 10.36 32.25
C SER A 526 17.31 8.88 32.13
N LEU A 527 18.10 8.41 33.10
CA LEU A 527 18.61 7.06 33.17
C LEU A 527 18.29 6.47 34.54
N ILE A 528 17.71 5.26 34.54
CA ILE A 528 17.48 4.49 35.76
C ILE A 528 18.14 3.13 35.58
N ASN A 529 18.93 2.73 36.57
CA ASN A 529 19.59 1.44 36.57
C ASN A 529 19.56 0.85 37.98
N GLN A 530 18.85 -0.25 38.18
CA GLN A 530 18.60 -0.85 39.50
C GLN A 530 18.78 -2.36 39.48
N GLN A 531 19.49 -2.87 40.49
CA GLN A 531 19.81 -4.29 40.66
C GLN A 531 19.47 -4.68 42.08
N THR A 532 18.74 -5.78 42.24
CA THR A 532 18.41 -6.35 43.55
C THR A 532 18.70 -7.83 43.53
N ALA A 533 19.47 -8.30 44.51
CA ALA A 533 19.73 -9.71 44.75
C ALA A 533 19.37 -10.07 46.19
N SER A 534 18.75 -11.22 46.37
CA SER A 534 18.54 -11.81 47.69
C SER A 534 18.83 -13.30 47.63
N SER A 535 19.48 -13.82 48.66
CA SER A 535 19.74 -15.24 48.83
C SER A 535 19.46 -15.65 50.27
N SER A 536 18.91 -16.85 50.45
CA SER A 536 18.66 -17.46 51.75
C SER A 536 18.84 -18.97 51.67
N GLY A 537 19.33 -19.59 52.74
CA GLY A 537 19.56 -21.03 52.79
C GLY A 537 20.35 -21.45 54.02
N LYS A 538 20.45 -22.77 54.23
CA LYS A 538 21.30 -23.35 55.28
C LYS A 538 22.77 -23.45 54.85
N GLY A 539 23.04 -23.40 53.54
CA GLY A 539 24.38 -23.41 52.95
C GLY A 539 24.95 -22.02 52.65
N SER A 540 26.12 -21.99 51.98
CA SER A 540 26.76 -20.75 51.52
C SER A 540 25.83 -19.95 50.60
N SER A 541 25.65 -18.68 50.91
CA SER A 541 24.81 -17.76 50.13
C SER A 541 25.63 -16.55 49.67
N SER A 542 25.49 -16.15 48.41
CA SER A 542 26.08 -14.90 47.91
C SER A 542 25.10 -14.14 47.03
N ALA A 543 25.26 -12.82 47.00
CA ALA A 543 24.49 -11.89 46.17
C ALA A 543 25.47 -10.88 45.57
N SER A 544 25.40 -10.66 44.27
CA SER A 544 26.24 -9.71 43.54
C SER A 544 25.39 -8.90 42.58
N ALA A 545 25.62 -7.59 42.56
CA ALA A 545 24.93 -6.65 41.69
C ALA A 545 25.97 -5.68 41.11
N SER A 546 25.95 -5.50 39.80
CA SER A 546 26.77 -4.50 39.10
C SER A 546 25.91 -3.70 38.15
N ASN A 547 26.23 -2.41 38.03
CA ASN A 547 25.46 -1.49 37.23
C ASN A 547 26.37 -0.46 36.57
N SER A 548 25.99 -0.06 35.36
CA SER A 548 26.68 0.95 34.57
C SER A 548 25.64 1.78 33.84
N ALA A 549 25.77 3.10 33.90
CA ALA A 549 24.95 4.03 33.15
C ALA A 549 25.86 5.06 32.49
N ILE A 550 25.65 5.29 31.20
CA ILE A 550 26.45 6.22 30.42
C ILE A 550 25.51 7.27 29.82
N LEU A 551 25.73 8.52 30.23
CA LEU A 551 25.20 9.71 29.60
C LEU A 551 26.36 10.39 28.87
N LYS A 552 26.41 10.32 27.53
CA LYS A 552 27.43 11.05 26.78
C LYS A 552 27.01 12.52 26.68
N LYS A 553 27.82 13.42 27.27
CA LYS A 553 27.61 14.87 27.18
C LYS A 553 28.14 15.39 25.83
N LYS A 554 27.50 16.45 25.33
CA LYS A 554 27.92 17.25 24.17
C LYS A 554 29.41 17.60 24.18
#